data_AF-A0A7R7AEX2-F1
#
_entry.id   AF-A0A7R7AEX2-F1
#
_cell.length_a   1.000
_cell.length_b   1.000
_cell.length_c   1.000
_cell.angle_alpha   90.00
_cell.angle_beta   90.00
_cell.angle_gamma   90.00
#
_symmetry.space_group_name_H-M   'P 1'
#
loop_
_entity.id
_entity.type
_entity.pdbx_description
1 polymer ?
#
loop_
_entity_poly.entity_id
_entity_poly.type
_entity_poly.pdbx_seq_one_letter_code
_entity_poly.pdbx_strand_id
1 'polypeptide(L)' 'MKKSLHYLAYPLLMLITLSACTPIKPWQRGHLALPQMALENDIQEAALRQHTFFSKESASGGYGGGGGGCGCN' A
#
# COMPACT_ATOMS: atom_id res chain seq x y z
N MET A 1 2.78 -30.09 34.19
CA MET A 1 3.89 -29.42 33.46
C MET A 1 3.57 -29.15 31.99
N LYS A 2 3.00 -30.10 31.22
CA LYS A 2 2.69 -29.93 29.78
C LYS A 2 1.70 -28.79 29.45
N LYS A 3 0.69 -28.55 30.31
CA LYS A 3 -0.32 -27.49 30.11
C LYS A 3 0.24 -26.08 30.25
N SER A 4 1.19 -25.88 31.19
CA SER A 4 1.91 -24.60 31.36
C SER A 4 2.78 -24.27 30.14
N LEU A 5 3.38 -25.30 29.53
CA LEU A 5 4.16 -25.15 28.30
C LEU A 5 3.29 -24.74 27.09
N HIS A 6 2.04 -25.20 27.01
CA HIS A 6 1.12 -24.80 25.93
C HIS A 6 0.60 -23.36 26.10
N TYR A 7 0.39 -22.90 27.34
CA TYR A 7 -0.01 -21.52 27.62
C TYR A 7 1.06 -20.50 27.26
N LEU A 8 2.35 -20.86 27.33
CA LEU A 8 3.45 -20.01 26.88
C LEU A 8 3.75 -20.15 25.37
N ALA A 9 3.52 -21.32 24.78
CA ALA A 9 3.81 -21.57 23.37
C ALA A 9 2.83 -20.86 22.41
N TYR A 10 1.55 -20.77 22.74
CA TYR A 10 0.54 -20.12 21.89
C TYR A 10 0.75 -18.61 21.67
N PRO A 11 0.99 -17.78 22.72
CA PRO A 11 1.28 -16.36 22.51
C PRO A 11 2.62 -16.14 21.81
N LEU A 12 3.62 -16.99 22.06
CA LEU A 12 4.92 -16.93 21.39
C LEU A 12 4.79 -17.19 19.87
N LEU A 13 3.99 -18.18 19.48
CA LEU A 13 3.72 -18.47 18.08
C LEU A 13 3.02 -17.30 17.36
N MET A 14 2.08 -16.63 18.04
CA MET A 14 1.37 -15.48 17.49
C MET A 14 2.28 -14.26 17.29
N LEU A 15 3.26 -14.04 18.17
CA LEU A 15 4.24 -12.95 18.03
C LEU A 15 5.18 -13.15 16.83
N ILE A 16 5.56 -14.39 16.52
CA ILE A 16 6.48 -14.68 15.41
C ILE A 16 5.86 -14.34 14.05
N THR A 17 4.56 -14.56 13.86
CA THR A 17 3.88 -14.30 12.58
C THR A 17 3.74 -12.81 12.27
N LEU A 18 3.81 -11.92 13.26
CA LEU A 18 3.75 -10.47 13.06
C LEU A 18 5.07 -9.88 12.50
N SER A 19 6.17 -10.63 12.57
CA SER A 19 7.51 -10.13 12.16
C SER A 19 7.76 -10.11 10.64
N ALA A 20 6.80 -10.54 9.83
CA ALA A 20 6.96 -10.68 8.38
C ALA A 20 6.89 -9.35 7.59
N CYS A 21 6.50 -8.23 8.22
CA CYS A 21 6.46 -6.94 7.55
C CYS A 21 7.87 -6.33 7.46
N THR A 22 8.45 -6.30 6.25
CA THR A 22 9.78 -5.73 6.01
C THR A 22 9.70 -4.49 5.13
N PRO A 23 10.45 -3.41 5.44
CA PRO A 23 10.49 -2.23 4.60
C PRO A 23 11.19 -2.57 3.28
N ILE A 24 10.50 -2.36 2.16
CA ILE A 24 11.04 -2.55 0.81
C ILE A 24 11.73 -1.26 0.37
N LYS A 25 12.95 -1.37 -0.15
CA LYS A 25 13.68 -0.20 -0.63
C LYS A 25 13.02 0.35 -1.91
N PRO A 26 12.96 1.68 -2.14
CA PRO A 26 12.17 2.26 -3.23
C PRO A 26 12.45 1.69 -4.62
N TRP A 27 13.70 1.31 -4.92
CA TRP A 27 14.13 0.73 -6.20
C TRP A 27 13.76 -0.74 -6.39
N GLN A 28 13.50 -1.48 -5.31
CA GLN A 28 13.04 -2.88 -5.40
C GLN A 28 11.59 -2.96 -5.91
N ARG A 29 10.82 -1.88 -5.76
CA ARG A 29 9.44 -1.79 -6.29
C ARG A 29 9.36 -2.06 -7.79
N GLY A 30 10.38 -1.69 -8.57
CA GLY A 30 10.40 -1.95 -10.01
C GLY A 30 10.38 -3.44 -10.38
N HIS A 31 10.84 -4.31 -9.47
CA HIS A 31 10.79 -5.76 -9.66
C HIS A 31 9.60 -6.43 -8.96
N LEU A 32 9.11 -5.84 -7.85
CA LEU A 32 7.99 -6.39 -7.07
C LEU A 32 6.60 -5.92 -7.56
N ALA A 33 6.50 -4.74 -8.17
CA ALA A 33 5.25 -4.20 -8.70
C ALA A 33 5.04 -4.65 -10.14
N LEU A 34 4.47 -5.85 -10.29
CA LEU A 34 4.17 -6.41 -11.61
C LEU A 34 3.12 -5.55 -12.34
N PRO A 35 3.15 -5.45 -13.68
CA PRO A 35 2.20 -4.63 -14.44
C PRO A 35 0.73 -4.95 -14.16
N GLN A 36 0.40 -6.22 -13.93
CA GLN A 36 -0.96 -6.66 -13.58
C GLN A 36 -1.44 -6.25 -12.18
N MET A 37 -0.55 -5.71 -11.34
CA MET A 37 -0.88 -5.14 -10.03
C MET A 37 -1.12 -3.63 -10.10
N ALA A 38 -1.10 -3.05 -11.30
CA ALA A 38 -1.40 -1.63 -11.49
C ALA A 38 -2.84 -1.33 -11.03
N LEU A 39 -3.00 -0.23 -10.30
CA LEU A 39 -4.31 0.22 -9.81
C LEU A 39 -5.24 0.61 -10.98
N GLU A 40 -4.64 1.10 -12.06
CA GLU A 40 -5.32 1.40 -13.30
C GLU A 40 -4.80 0.50 -14.42
N ASN A 41 -5.72 -0.01 -15.24
CA ASN A 41 -5.39 -0.88 -16.37
C ASN A 41 -4.93 -0.08 -17.60
N ASP A 42 -5.52 1.10 -17.82
CA ASP A 42 -5.18 2.01 -18.92
C ASP A 42 -4.63 3.35 -18.39
N ILE A 43 -3.33 3.55 -18.58
CA ILE A 43 -2.63 4.75 -18.13
C ILE A 43 -3.13 6.02 -18.84
N GLN A 44 -3.55 5.92 -20.11
CA GLN A 44 -4.04 7.07 -20.88
C GLN A 44 -5.41 7.51 -20.35
N GLU A 45 -6.28 6.54 -20.07
CA GLU A 45 -7.59 6.81 -19.49
C GLU A 45 -7.45 7.41 -18.07
N ALA A 46 -6.59 6.83 -17.22
CA ALA A 46 -6.32 7.40 -15.90
C ALA A 46 -5.87 8.85 -16.00
N ALA A 47 -4.92 9.15 -16.90
CA ALA A 47 -4.42 10.51 -17.07
C ALA A 47 -5.54 11.48 -17.45
N LEU A 48 -6.43 11.09 -18.36
CA LEU A 48 -7.57 11.94 -18.75
C LEU A 48 -8.55 12.18 -17.59
N ARG A 49 -8.90 11.13 -16.85
CA ARG A 49 -9.78 11.21 -15.67
C ARG A 49 -9.15 12.08 -14.59
N GLN A 50 -7.86 11.89 -14.34
CA GLN A 50 -7.04 12.67 -13.42
C GLN A 50 -7.07 14.16 -13.77
N HIS A 51 -6.81 14.51 -15.05
CA HIS A 51 -6.85 15.91 -15.51
C HIS A 51 -8.23 16.54 -15.31
N THR A 52 -9.29 15.80 -15.60
CA THR A 52 -10.67 16.24 -15.38
C THR A 52 -10.94 16.46 -13.90
N PHE A 53 -10.56 15.50 -13.06
CA PHE A 53 -10.75 15.54 -11.61
C PHE A 53 -10.01 16.71 -10.98
N PHE A 54 -8.73 16.94 -11.30
CA PHE A 54 -8.01 18.12 -10.84
C PHE A 54 -8.70 19.41 -11.31
N SER A 55 -9.16 19.47 -12.56
CA SER A 55 -9.82 20.69 -13.07
C SER A 55 -11.12 21.04 -12.34
N LYS A 56 -11.78 20.07 -11.71
CA LYS A 56 -13.07 20.26 -11.04
C LYS A 56 -12.97 20.24 -9.51
N GLU A 57 -12.06 19.45 -8.97
CA GLU A 57 -12.09 19.00 -7.58
C GLU A 57 -10.69 18.96 -6.94
N SER A 58 -9.73 19.75 -7.45
CA SER A 58 -8.34 19.80 -6.94
C SER A 58 -8.24 19.90 -5.41
N ALA A 59 -9.16 20.60 -4.75
CA ALA A 59 -9.14 20.77 -3.30
C ALA A 59 -9.39 19.47 -2.49
N SER A 60 -9.85 18.38 -3.14
CA SER A 60 -10.19 17.11 -2.50
C SER A 60 -9.00 16.17 -2.24
N GLY A 61 -7.83 16.48 -2.83
CA GLY A 61 -6.56 15.78 -2.61
C GLY A 61 -6.06 14.90 -3.75
N GLY A 62 -4.82 14.43 -3.59
CA GLY A 62 -4.08 13.72 -4.64
C GLY A 62 -4.54 12.28 -4.90
N TYR A 63 -4.31 11.83 -6.14
CA TYR A 63 -4.60 10.47 -6.62
C TYR A 63 -3.40 9.53 -6.44
N GLY A 64 -3.67 8.30 -5.99
CA GLY A 64 -2.68 7.24 -5.79
C GLY A 64 -2.09 7.15 -4.37
N GLY A 65 -1.21 6.18 -4.14
CA GLY A 65 -0.65 5.83 -2.81
C GLY A 65 0.38 6.80 -2.23
N GLY A 66 0.47 8.02 -2.77
CA GLY A 66 1.51 9.00 -2.47
C GLY A 66 1.01 10.35 -1.94
N GLY A 67 -0.18 10.43 -1.35
CA GLY A 67 -0.59 11.52 -0.45
C GLY A 67 -0.89 12.90 -1.04
N GLY A 68 -1.76 13.65 -0.35
CA GLY A 68 -1.70 15.12 -0.31
C GLY A 68 -2.98 15.89 -0.61
N GLY A 69 -3.95 15.85 0.30
CA GLY A 69 -5.10 16.76 0.35
C GLY A 69 -4.72 18.22 0.59
N CYS A 70 -4.34 18.96 -0.45
CA CYS A 70 -4.30 20.44 -0.43
C CYS A 70 -4.49 21.09 -1.82
N GLY A 71 -4.53 20.30 -2.91
CA GLY A 71 -4.83 20.81 -4.26
C GLY A 71 -3.71 21.56 -4.98
N CYS A 72 -2.49 21.56 -4.43
CA CYS A 72 -1.29 22.05 -5.10
C CYS A 72 -0.55 20.86 -5.73
N ASN A 73 -0.71 20.64 -7.04
CA ASN A 73 0.26 19.84 -7.82
C ASN A 73 1.59 20.59 -7.92
#